data_AF-A0A0S8B2Z8-F1
#
_entry.id   AF-A0A0S8B2Z8-F1
#
_cell.length_a   1.000
_cell.length_b   1.000
_cell.length_c   1.000
_cell.angle_alpha   90.00
_cell.angle_beta   90.00
_cell.angle_gamma   90.00
#
_symmetry.space_group_name_H-M   'P 1'
#
loop_
_entity.id
_entity.type
_entity.pdbx_description
1 polymer ?
#
loop_
_entity_poly.entity_id
_entity_poly.type
_entity_poly.pdbx_seq_one_letter_code
_entity_poly.pdbx_strand_id
1 'polypeptide(L)' 'MVGTLRPGRDVLTSWCETVGRDPAEIERTVAISQKDVPSNLDAFAEAGATHLILGMGQPWDYDLVEKLVSWRDTAK' A
#
# COMPACT_ATOMS: atom_id res chain seq x y z
N MET A 1 -3.58 3.37 9.44
CA MET A 1 -3.09 3.78 8.11
C MET A 1 -3.99 3.24 7.00
N VAL A 2 -4.33 1.93 6.96
CA VAL A 2 -5.34 1.38 6.02
C VAL A 2 -6.66 2.18 6.02
N GLY A 3 -7.16 2.53 7.21
CA GLY A 3 -8.47 3.20 7.36
C GLY A 3 -8.62 4.54 6.64
N THR A 4 -7.53 5.26 6.36
CA THR A 4 -7.56 6.54 5.63
C THR A 4 -7.25 6.38 4.14
N LEU A 5 -6.62 5.29 3.73
CA LEU A 5 -6.22 5.05 2.35
C LEU A 5 -7.43 4.87 1.43
N ARG A 6 -8.45 4.12 1.88
CA ARG A 6 -9.66 3.85 1.11
C ARG A 6 -10.52 5.11 0.87
N PRO A 7 -10.88 5.92 1.88
CA PRO A 7 -11.55 7.20 1.64
C PRO A 7 -10.75 8.15 0.73
N GLY A 8 -9.43 8.20 0.90
CA GLY A 8 -8.56 9.03 0.05
C GLY A 8 -8.56 8.60 -1.41
N ARG A 9 -8.57 7.28 -1.67
CA ARG A 9 -8.71 6.72 -3.02
C ARG A 9 -10.01 7.16 -3.67
N ASP A 10 -11.12 7.06 -2.97
CA ASP A 10 -12.44 7.33 -3.54
C ASP A 10 -12.60 8.82 -3.91
N VAL A 11 -12.10 9.73 -3.08
CA VAL A 11 -12.02 11.18 -3.40
C VAL A 11 -11.17 11.42 -4.65
N LEU A 12 -10.01 10.77 -4.74
CA LEU A 12 -9.11 10.92 -5.89
C LEU A 12 -9.75 10.41 -7.18
N THR A 13 -10.43 9.26 -7.13
CA THR A 13 -11.15 8.68 -8.28
C THR A 13 -12.24 9.64 -8.77
N SER A 14 -13.05 10.17 -7.87
CA SER A 14 -14.10 11.14 -8.21
C SER A 14 -13.53 12.40 -8.88
N TRP A 15 -12.37 12.87 -8.43
CA TRP A 15 -11.71 14.00 -9.08
C TRP A 15 -11.16 13.66 -10.46
N CYS A 16 -10.59 12.45 -10.63
CA CYS A 16 -10.11 11.96 -11.92
C CYS A 16 -11.24 11.91 -12.96
N GLU A 17 -12.43 11.44 -12.57
CA GLU A 17 -13.64 11.48 -13.41
C GLU A 17 -14.00 12.91 -13.83
N THR A 18 -13.88 13.87 -12.91
CA THR A 18 -14.19 15.29 -13.18
C THR A 18 -13.24 15.91 -14.20
N VAL A 19 -11.95 15.56 -14.16
CA VAL A 19 -10.93 16.14 -15.03
C VAL A 19 -10.60 15.29 -16.27
N GLY A 20 -11.28 14.15 -16.46
CA GLY A 20 -11.05 13.24 -17.59
C GLY A 20 -9.70 12.53 -17.54
N ARG A 21 -9.21 12.21 -16.33
CA ARG A 21 -7.95 11.47 -16.11
C ARG A 21 -8.24 10.02 -15.71
N ASP A 22 -7.40 9.08 -16.14
CA ASP A 22 -7.45 7.71 -15.63
C ASP A 22 -6.85 7.63 -14.21
N PRO A 23 -7.62 7.25 -13.16
CA PRO A 23 -7.11 7.10 -11.80
C PRO A 23 -6.09 5.95 -11.65
N ALA A 24 -5.96 5.04 -12.63
CA ALA A 24 -4.96 3.97 -12.63
C ALA A 24 -3.55 4.49 -12.96
N GLU A 25 -3.41 5.65 -13.59
CA GLU A 25 -2.11 6.29 -13.85
C GLU A 25 -1.44 6.86 -12.59
N ILE A 26 -2.16 6.89 -11.47
CA ILE A 26 -1.66 7.44 -10.22
C ILE A 26 -1.13 6.31 -9.34
N GLU A 27 0.19 6.31 -9.11
CA GLU A 27 0.79 5.47 -8.07
C GLU A 27 0.26 5.89 -6.69
N ARG A 28 -0.15 4.90 -5.89
CA ARG A 28 -0.61 5.10 -4.52
C ARG A 28 0.38 4.46 -3.57
N THR A 29 1.21 5.31 -2.98
CA THR A 29 2.24 4.90 -2.05
C THR A 29 1.75 5.00 -0.61
N VAL A 30 2.07 4.02 0.23
CA VAL A 30 1.77 4.06 1.67
C VAL A 30 2.97 3.59 2.48
N ALA A 31 3.27 4.31 3.55
CA ALA A 31 4.24 3.86 4.55
C ALA A 31 3.59 2.81 5.45
N ILE A 32 4.30 1.72 5.74
CA ILE A 32 3.87 0.66 6.65
C ILE A 32 4.92 0.45 7.72
N SER A 33 4.51 -0.12 8.85
CA SER A 33 5.39 -0.43 9.97
C SER A 33 5.70 -1.92 10.02
N GLN A 34 6.70 -2.30 10.82
CA GLN A 34 7.00 -3.72 11.10
C GLN A 34 5.76 -4.51 11.55
N LYS A 35 4.83 -3.88 12.28
CA LYS A 35 3.62 -4.51 12.83
C LYS A 35 2.58 -4.87 11.76
N ASP A 36 2.71 -4.28 10.58
CA ASP A 36 1.81 -4.53 9.45
C ASP A 36 2.21 -5.79 8.68
N VAL A 37 3.44 -6.27 8.85
CA VAL A 37 3.98 -7.45 8.16
C VAL A 37 3.81 -8.69 9.05
N PRO A 38 3.19 -9.78 8.56
CA PRO A 38 2.58 -9.95 7.24
C PRO A 38 1.09 -9.56 7.18
N SER A 39 0.44 -9.36 8.33
CA SER A 39 -1.01 -9.48 8.48
C SER A 39 -1.86 -8.43 7.75
N ASN A 40 -1.32 -7.25 7.45
CA ASN A 40 -2.10 -6.14 6.89
C ASN A 40 -1.81 -5.87 5.41
N LEU A 41 -0.91 -6.65 4.79
CA LEU A 41 -0.43 -6.37 3.43
C LEU A 41 -1.56 -6.42 2.40
N ASP A 42 -2.41 -7.44 2.46
CA ASP A 42 -3.59 -7.57 1.59
C ASP A 42 -4.55 -6.38 1.78
N ALA A 43 -4.78 -5.96 3.03
CA ALA A 43 -5.67 -4.85 3.31
C ALA A 43 -5.18 -3.51 2.72
N PHE A 44 -3.86 -3.29 2.63
CA PHE A 44 -3.30 -2.14 1.93
C PHE A 44 -3.46 -2.24 0.42
N ALA A 45 -3.19 -3.43 -0.16
CA ALA A 45 -3.36 -3.67 -1.60
C ALA A 45 -4.81 -3.49 -2.04
N GLU A 46 -5.78 -4.08 -1.32
CA GLU A 46 -7.22 -3.94 -1.55
C GLU A 46 -7.71 -2.49 -1.38
N ALA A 47 -7.09 -1.73 -0.47
CA ALA A 47 -7.35 -0.30 -0.31
C ALA A 47 -6.76 0.54 -1.46
N GLY A 48 -6.02 -0.08 -2.40
CA GLY A 48 -5.51 0.53 -3.62
C GLY A 48 -4.04 0.93 -3.56
N ALA A 49 -3.27 0.50 -2.56
CA ALA A 49 -1.83 0.74 -2.55
C ALA A 49 -1.15 -0.01 -3.71
N THR A 50 -0.33 0.70 -4.48
CA THR A 50 0.53 0.13 -5.53
C THR A 50 2.00 0.07 -5.10
N HIS A 51 2.36 0.78 -4.03
CA HIS A 51 3.71 0.83 -3.49
C HIS A 51 3.67 0.86 -1.96
N LEU A 52 4.36 -0.11 -1.32
CA LEU A 52 4.50 -0.18 0.14
C LEU A 52 5.92 0.21 0.56
N ILE A 53 6.04 1.18 1.46
CA ILE A 53 7.33 1.59 2.05
C ILE A 53 7.43 1.03 3.46
N LEU A 54 8.27 0.01 3.68
CA LEU A 54 8.48 -0.57 5.00
C LEU A 54 9.45 0.28 5.83
N GLY A 55 8.93 0.89 6.90
CA GLY A 55 9.76 1.49 7.92
C GLY A 55 10.46 0.42 8.74
N MET A 56 11.75 0.19 8.46
CA MET A 56 12.53 -0.89 9.10
C MET A 56 12.74 -0.68 10.59
N GLY A 57 13.02 0.54 11.08
CA GLY A 57 13.32 0.78 12.50
C GLY A 57 14.52 -0.03 13.06
N GLN A 58 14.94 0.27 14.28
CA GLN A 58 15.84 -0.63 15.02
C GLN A 58 15.01 -1.60 15.86
N PRO A 59 15.44 -2.87 16.00
CA PRO A 59 16.57 -3.51 15.31
C PRO A 59 16.21 -3.80 13.83
N TRP A 60 17.18 -3.66 12.91
CA TRP A 60 16.98 -3.87 11.48
C TRP A 60 16.70 -5.35 11.16
N ASP A 61 15.44 -5.76 11.29
CA ASP A 61 14.97 -7.12 11.08
C ASP A 61 14.67 -7.37 9.59
N TYR A 62 15.61 -8.00 8.89
CA TYR A 62 15.50 -8.30 7.46
C TYR A 62 14.51 -9.43 7.14
N ASP A 63 14.08 -10.23 8.12
CA ASP A 63 13.06 -11.27 7.90
C ASP A 63 11.73 -10.64 7.47
N LEU A 64 11.46 -9.40 7.90
CA LEU A 64 10.29 -8.63 7.48
C LEU A 64 10.36 -8.27 6.00
N VAL A 65 11.56 -8.00 5.46
CA VAL A 65 11.76 -7.71 4.04
C VAL A 65 11.51 -8.97 3.22
N GLU A 66 12.03 -10.12 3.66
CA GLU A 66 11.81 -11.40 2.99
C GLU A 66 10.31 -11.75 2.94
N LYS A 67 9.59 -11.57 4.05
CA LYS A 67 8.13 -11.78 4.11
C LYS A 67 7.38 -10.85 3.16
N LEU A 68 7.75 -9.56 3.14
CA LEU A 68 7.11 -8.57 2.27
C LEU A 68 7.34 -8.89 0.78
N VAL A 69 8.56 -9.28 0.41
CA VAL A 69 8.90 -9.68 -0.97
C VAL A 69 8.18 -10.96 -1.37
N SER A 70 8.14 -11.95 -0.48
CA SER A 70 7.44 -13.21 -0.73
C SER A 70 5.94 -12.98 -0.96
N TRP A 71 5.29 -12.16 -0.11
CA TRP A 71 3.89 -11.78 -0.30
C TRP A 71 3.66 -11.07 -1.65
N ARG A 72 4.50 -10.09 -2.00
CA ARG A 72 4.41 -9.35 -3.28
C ARG A 72 4.45 -10.30 -4.47
N ASP A 73 5.31 -11.30 -4.42
CA ASP A 73 5.49 -12.25 -5.53
C ASP A 73 4.34 -13.26 -5.63
N THR A 74 3.59 -13.49 -4.55
CA THR A 74 2.32 -14.26 -4.56
C THR A 74 1.08 -13.44 -4.96
N ALA A 75 1.12 -12.11 -4.78
CA ALA A 75 0.01 -11.22 -5.08
C ALA A 75 -0.05 -10.78 -6.56
N LYS A 76 0.88 -11.27 -7.40
CA LYS A 76 0.92 -11.03 -8.84
C LYS A 76 0.14 -12.07 -9.64
#